data_AF-A0A6X8N374-F1
#
_entry.id   AF-A0A6X8N374-F1
#
_cell.length_a   1.000
_cell.length_b   1.000
_cell.length_c   1.000
_cell.angle_alpha   90.00
_cell.angle_beta   90.00
_cell.angle_gamma   90.00
#
_symmetry.space_group_name_H-M   'P 1'
#
loop_
_entity.id
_entity.type
_entity.pdbx_description
1 polymer ?
#
loop_
_entity_poly.entity_id
_entity_poly.type
_entity_poly.pdbx_seq_one_letter_code
_entity_poly.pdbx_strand_id
1 'polypeptide(L)'
;AGTLQKLKNENGDYIWRDSLKEGAPDMLLGRPVYCLESMPDIGAGKAPLAVGDFSRGYFIVDHVTGIRTRPDNITEPGFYKVHTDKYLGGGVVDSNAIKILEMKAG
;
A
#
# COMPACT_ATOMS: atom_id res chain seq x y z
N ALA A 1 0.16 8.28 -8.15
CA ALA A 1 -0.96 8.05 -9.12
C ALA A 1 -0.80 8.82 -10.43
N GLY A 2 -0.47 10.12 -10.41
CA GLY A 2 -0.54 10.99 -11.60
C GLY A 2 0.32 10.61 -12.82
N THR A 3 1.37 9.78 -12.67
CA THR A 3 2.19 9.35 -13.82
C THR A 3 1.57 8.18 -14.59
N LEU A 4 0.83 7.28 -13.93
CA LEU A 4 0.10 6.20 -14.61
C LEU A 4 -1.05 6.74 -15.46
N GLN A 5 -1.70 7.83 -15.03
CA GLN A 5 -2.77 8.49 -15.81
C GLN A 5 -2.27 9.12 -17.11
N LYS A 6 -0.96 9.37 -17.23
CA LYS A 6 -0.35 9.99 -18.42
C LYS A 6 0.04 8.96 -19.49
N LEU A 7 -0.06 7.67 -19.20
CA LEU A 7 0.28 6.61 -20.15
C LEU A 7 -0.78 6.51 -21.25
N LYS A 8 -0.32 6.64 -22.49
CA LYS A 8 -1.14 6.56 -23.70
C LYS A 8 -0.69 5.39 -24.58
N ASN A 9 -1.62 4.80 -25.32
CA ASN A 9 -1.31 3.87 -26.40
C ASN A 9 -0.80 4.64 -27.64
N GLU A 10 -0.37 3.91 -28.68
CA GLU A 10 0.10 4.51 -29.96
C GLU A 10 -0.99 5.34 -30.67
N ASN A 11 -2.26 5.08 -30.36
CA ASN A 11 -3.41 5.81 -30.92
C ASN A 11 -3.78 7.07 -30.11
N GLY A 12 -3.06 7.36 -29.02
CA GLY A 12 -3.28 8.53 -28.15
C GLY A 12 -4.34 8.33 -27.06
N ASP A 13 -4.94 7.14 -26.94
CA ASP A 13 -5.88 6.80 -25.88
C ASP A 13 -5.17 6.49 -24.57
N TYR A 14 -5.76 6.93 -23.46
CA TYR A 14 -5.28 6.61 -22.12
C TYR A 14 -5.50 5.12 -21.79
N ILE A 15 -4.42 4.45 -21.38
CA ILE A 15 -4.42 3.03 -20.97
C ILE A 15 -5.16 2.82 -19.65
N TRP A 16 -5.14 3.85 -18.79
CA TRP A 16 -5.81 3.85 -17.50
C TRP A 16 -6.52 5.17 -17.27
N ARG A 17 -7.72 5.09 -16.70
CA ARG A 17 -8.47 6.25 -16.21
C ARG A 17 -8.97 5.92 -14.81
N ASP A 18 -8.90 6.93 -13.96
CA ASP A 18 -9.53 6.91 -12.64
C ASP A 18 -11.03 6.65 -12.80
N SER A 19 -11.59 5.87 -11.88
CA SER A 19 -13.01 5.56 -11.91
C SER A 19 -13.81 6.76 -11.44
N LEU A 20 -14.70 7.27 -12.31
CA LEU A 20 -15.58 8.41 -12.00
C LEU A 20 -16.69 8.08 -10.98
N LYS A 21 -16.71 6.85 -10.44
CA LYS A 21 -17.72 6.35 -9.51
C LYS A 21 -17.16 6.34 -8.10
N GLU A 22 -17.77 7.14 -7.24
CA GLU A 22 -17.45 7.21 -5.82
C GLU A 22 -17.50 5.81 -5.18
N GLY A 23 -16.37 5.36 -4.64
CA GLY A 23 -16.25 4.08 -3.95
C GLY A 23 -15.93 2.84 -4.82
N ALA A 24 -15.81 2.97 -6.14
CA ALA A 24 -15.29 1.88 -6.97
C ALA A 24 -13.75 1.90 -6.94
N PRO A 25 -13.06 0.76 -6.76
CA PRO A 25 -11.61 0.72 -6.90
C PRO A 25 -11.24 0.95 -8.37
N ASP A 26 -10.20 1.75 -8.58
CA ASP A 26 -9.69 1.98 -9.93
C ASP A 26 -9.26 0.67 -10.57
N MET A 27 -9.72 0.43 -11.80
CA MET A 27 -9.41 -0.82 -12.50
C MET A 27 -8.34 -0.57 -13.55
N LEU A 28 -7.27 -1.36 -13.49
CA LEU A 28 -6.26 -1.45 -14.54
C LEU A 28 -6.24 -2.88 -15.07
N LEU A 29 -6.51 -3.04 -16.37
CA LEU A 29 -6.51 -4.35 -17.04
C LEU A 29 -7.37 -5.42 -16.31
N GLY A 30 -8.51 -5.01 -15.74
CA GLY A 30 -9.44 -5.88 -15.02
C GLY A 30 -9.04 -6.22 -13.58
N ARG A 31 -8.04 -5.54 -13.01
CA ARG A 31 -7.59 -5.70 -11.62
C ARG A 31 -7.73 -4.40 -10.82
N PRO A 32 -8.09 -4.47 -9.53
CA PRO A 32 -8.13 -3.29 -8.67
C PRO A 32 -6.73 -2.72 -8.46
N VAL A 33 -6.62 -1.41 -8.48
CA VAL A 33 -5.40 -0.65 -8.23
C VAL A 33 -5.51 0.01 -6.87
N TYR A 34 -4.44 -0.10 -6.08
CA TYR A 34 -4.30 0.59 -4.80
C TYR A 34 -3.10 1.53 -4.88
N CYS A 35 -3.33 2.79 -4.58
CA CYS A 35 -2.26 3.78 -4.47
C CYS A 35 -1.75 3.81 -3.03
N LEU A 36 -0.51 3.36 -2.83
CA LEU A 36 0.17 3.38 -1.53
C LEU A 36 1.24 4.45 -1.53
N GLU A 37 1.20 5.39 -0.58
CA GLU A 37 2.19 6.47 -0.43
C GLU A 37 3.57 5.95 0.02
N SER A 38 3.61 4.76 0.64
CA SER A 38 4.86 4.13 1.07
C SER A 38 5.64 3.47 -0.07
N MET A 39 5.05 3.34 -1.27
CA MET A 39 5.71 2.77 -2.43
C MET A 39 6.62 3.83 -3.07
N PRO A 40 7.85 3.49 -3.50
CA PRO A 40 8.77 4.48 -4.04
C PRO A 40 8.26 5.06 -5.37
N ASP A 41 8.48 6.36 -5.58
CA ASP A 41 8.20 7.00 -6.87
C ASP A 41 9.06 6.44 -8.02
N ILE A 42 8.62 6.69 -9.26
CA ILE A 42 9.33 6.28 -10.48
C ILE A 42 10.73 6.89 -10.49
N GLY A 43 11.76 6.04 -10.59
CA GLY A 43 13.17 6.43 -10.69
C GLY A 43 14.06 5.23 -10.93
N ALA A 44 15.30 5.45 -11.36
CA ALA A 44 16.27 4.38 -11.64
C ALA A 44 16.50 3.48 -10.42
N GLY A 45 16.40 2.15 -10.60
CA GLY A 45 16.57 1.15 -9.53
C GLY A 45 15.44 1.14 -8.49
N LYS A 46 14.33 1.86 -8.73
CA LYS A 46 13.16 1.85 -7.87
C LYS A 46 12.11 0.91 -8.42
N ALA A 47 11.34 0.34 -7.51
CA ALA A 47 10.21 -0.54 -7.80
C ALA A 47 8.88 0.17 -7.52
N PRO A 48 8.38 1.02 -8.44
CA PRO A 48 7.16 1.79 -8.20
C PRO A 48 5.86 1.00 -8.35
N LEU A 49 5.92 -0.22 -8.89
CA LEU A 49 4.73 -1.01 -9.21
C LEU A 49 4.90 -2.47 -8.77
N ALA A 50 3.91 -2.97 -8.05
CA ALA A 50 3.79 -4.39 -7.69
C ALA A 50 2.43 -4.91 -8.13
N VAL A 51 2.42 -6.08 -8.76
CA VAL A 51 1.24 -6.71 -9.34
C VAL A 51 1.20 -8.17 -8.90
N GLY A 52 0.08 -8.60 -8.33
CA GLY A 52 -0.04 -9.96 -7.83
C GLY A 52 -1.30 -10.18 -7.02
N ASP A 53 -1.43 -11.41 -6.50
CA ASP A 53 -2.40 -11.74 -5.47
C ASP A 53 -1.75 -11.54 -4.10
N PHE A 54 -1.98 -10.37 -3.51
CA PHE A 54 -1.45 -10.04 -2.19
C PHE A 54 -2.13 -10.80 -1.05
N SER A 55 -3.38 -11.22 -1.22
CA SER A 55 -4.11 -12.02 -0.23
C SER A 55 -3.46 -13.39 -0.03
N ARG A 56 -2.92 -13.96 -1.12
CA ARG A 56 -2.15 -15.20 -1.08
C ARG A 56 -0.66 -14.97 -0.80
N GLY A 57 -0.10 -13.87 -1.31
CA GLY A 57 1.33 -13.59 -1.24
C GLY A 57 1.83 -13.07 0.09
N TYR A 58 1.00 -12.33 0.85
CA TYR A 58 1.43 -11.64 2.07
C TYR A 58 0.43 -11.86 3.21
N PHE A 59 0.92 -12.37 4.34
CA PHE A 59 0.11 -12.56 5.53
C PHE A 59 0.43 -11.50 6.57
N ILE A 60 -0.62 -10.85 7.06
CA ILE A 60 -0.55 -9.93 8.21
C ILE A 60 -1.15 -10.66 9.41
N VAL A 61 -0.37 -10.74 10.48
CA VAL A 61 -0.76 -11.38 11.74
C VAL A 61 -0.89 -10.31 12.82
N ASP A 62 -2.08 -10.23 13.41
CA ASP A 62 -2.36 -9.35 14.54
C ASP A 62 -2.27 -10.15 15.85
N HIS A 63 -1.68 -9.56 16.88
CA HIS A 63 -1.64 -10.21 18.19
C HIS A 63 -3.04 -10.20 18.84
N VAL A 64 -3.40 -11.29 19.50
CA VAL A 64 -4.75 -11.49 20.10
C VAL A 64 -5.19 -10.37 21.06
N THR A 65 -4.24 -9.64 21.62
CA THR A 65 -4.51 -8.52 22.54
C THR A 65 -5.01 -7.26 21.84
N GLY A 66 -4.91 -7.18 20.51
CA GLY A 66 -5.35 -6.04 19.71
C GLY A 66 -4.66 -4.73 20.08
N ILE A 67 -5.39 -3.62 19.88
CA ILE A 67 -4.98 -2.27 20.25
C ILE A 67 -5.18 -2.06 21.75
N ARG A 68 -4.15 -1.61 22.45
CA ARG A 68 -4.19 -1.38 23.90
C ARG A 68 -3.94 0.09 24.15
N THR A 69 -4.84 0.73 24.88
CA THR A 69 -4.71 2.13 25.29
C THR A 69 -4.55 2.17 26.80
N ARG A 70 -3.46 2.77 27.28
CA ARG A 70 -3.14 2.94 28.69
C ARG A 70 -3.05 4.42 29.02
N PRO A 71 -3.99 4.96 29.80
CA PRO A 71 -3.86 6.29 30.35
C PRO A 71 -2.94 6.28 31.56
N ASP A 72 -1.99 7.22 31.58
CA ASP A 72 -1.07 7.46 32.67
C ASP A 72 -1.32 8.87 33.23
N ASN A 73 -1.76 8.90 34.49
CA ASN A 73 -2.11 10.09 35.24
C ASN A 73 -1.13 10.37 36.39
N ILE A 74 -0.03 9.60 36.48
CA ILE A 74 0.84 9.59 37.67
C ILE A 74 2.25 10.08 37.33
N THR A 75 2.76 9.80 36.13
CA THR A 75 4.18 10.04 35.80
C THR A 75 4.55 11.53 35.76
N GLU A 76 3.64 12.43 35.39
CA GLU A 76 3.89 13.89 35.40
C GLU A 76 2.66 14.66 35.90
N PRO A 77 2.77 15.37 37.03
CA PRO A 77 1.69 16.22 37.53
C PRO A 77 1.27 17.28 36.50
N GLY A 78 -0.03 17.37 36.22
CA GLY A 78 -0.59 18.34 35.27
C GLY A 78 -0.72 17.83 33.83
N PHE A 79 -0.25 16.63 33.51
CA PHE A 79 -0.36 16.02 32.19
C PHE A 79 -1.08 14.67 32.23
N TYR A 80 -1.87 14.39 31.20
CA TYR A 80 -2.51 13.10 30.97
C TYR A 80 -1.85 12.44 29.76
N LYS A 81 -1.07 11.39 29.99
CA LYS A 81 -0.33 10.69 28.94
C LYS A 81 -1.17 9.50 28.46
N VAL A 82 -1.38 9.39 27.14
CA VAL A 82 -2.09 8.25 26.55
C VAL A 82 -1.10 7.45 25.73
N HIS A 83 -0.79 6.24 26.19
CA HIS A 83 0.04 5.30 25.47
C HIS A 83 -0.83 4.29 24.74
N THR A 84 -0.72 4.23 23.42
CA THR A 84 -1.44 3.26 22.59
C THR A 84 -0.45 2.36 21.87
N ASP A 85 -0.48 1.06 22.17
CA ASP A 85 0.34 0.04 21.52
C ASP A 85 -0.50 -0.98 20.74
N LYS A 86 0.05 -1.44 19.62
CA LYS A 86 -0.47 -2.56 18.83
C LYS A 86 0.71 -3.41 18.37
N TYR A 87 0.59 -4.73 18.50
CA TYR A 87 1.57 -5.68 17.98
C TYR A 87 1.08 -6.25 16.66
N LEU A 88 1.81 -5.98 15.58
CA LEU A 88 1.54 -6.45 14.23
C LEU A 88 2.78 -7.13 13.66
N GLY A 89 2.60 -8.29 13.05
CA GLY A 89 3.62 -8.97 12.26
C GLY A 89 3.15 -9.14 10.81
N GLY A 90 4.09 -9.24 9.88
CA GLY A 90 3.74 -9.49 8.49
C GLY A 90 4.90 -10.10 7.72
N GLY A 91 4.59 -10.95 6.74
CA GLY A 91 5.59 -11.62 5.93
C GLY A 91 5.07 -12.16 4.60
N VAL A 92 5.98 -12.33 3.65
CA VAL A 92 5.71 -12.97 2.36
C VAL A 92 5.62 -14.48 2.58
N VAL A 93 4.50 -15.06 2.16
CA VAL A 93 4.24 -16.51 2.25
C VAL A 93 4.43 -17.19 0.89
N ASP A 94 3.99 -16.52 -0.18
CA ASP A 94 4.17 -17.00 -1.57
C ASP A 94 4.82 -15.93 -2.44
N SER A 95 6.14 -16.05 -2.62
CA SER A 95 6.94 -15.13 -3.44
C SER A 95 6.58 -15.17 -4.93
N ASN A 96 5.89 -16.21 -5.41
CA ASN A 96 5.46 -16.28 -6.81
C ASN A 96 4.15 -15.52 -7.06
N ALA A 97 3.36 -15.28 -6.01
CA ALA A 97 2.08 -14.60 -6.10
C ALA A 97 2.22 -13.09 -6.36
N ILE A 98 3.37 -12.50 -6.04
CA ILE A 98 3.65 -11.06 -6.19
C ILE A 98 4.81 -10.86 -7.16
N LYS A 99 4.60 -10.02 -8.18
CA LYS A 99 5.65 -9.58 -9.10
C LYS A 99 5.87 -8.08 -8.97
N ILE A 100 7.15 -7.70 -8.94
CA ILE A 100 7.58 -6.32 -8.75
C ILE A 100 8.21 -5.86 -10.06
N LEU A 101 7.81 -4.67 -10.51
CA LEU A 101 8.34 -4.04 -11.70
C LEU A 101 9.35 -2.98 -11.27
N GLU A 102 10.63 -3.30 -11.47
CA GLU A 102 11.73 -2.40 -11.22
C GLU A 102 12.07 -1.60 -12.48
N MET A 103 12.20 -0.29 -12.30
CA MET A 103 12.66 0.59 -13.37
C MET A 103 14.16 0.39 -13.55
N LYS A 104 14.55 -0.14 -14.71
CA LYS A 104 15.95 -0.34 -15.07
C LYS A 104 16.72 0.96 -14.87
N ALA A 105 17.82 0.91 -14.13
CA ALA A 105 18.77 2.00 -14.09
C ALA A 105 19.38 2.18 -15.50
N GLY A 106 19.28 3.40 -16.02
CA GLY A 106 19.94 3.78 -17.27
C GLY A 106 21.44 3.75 -17.16
#